data_AF-A0A0S8KA50-F1
#
_entry.id   AF-A0A0S8KA50-F1
#
_cell.length_a   1.000
_cell.length_b   1.000
_cell.length_c   1.000
_cell.angle_alpha   90.00
_cell.angle_beta   90.00
_cell.angle_gamma   90.00
#
_symmetry.space_group_name_H-M   'P 1'
#
loop_
_entity.id
_entity.type
_entity.pdbx_description
1 polymer ?
#
loop_
_entity_poly.entity_id
_entity_poly.type
_entity_poly.pdbx_seq_one_letter_code
_entity_poly.pdbx_strand_id
1 'polypeptide(L)'
;MKKCFFWSVFVFVMGGLCSPAVALPVGIGAFAGLNMPIVQDDAGTGSLYGARVRLAVIPFLAVEPTLTFFNQGDATTEVRGEEYELDGGKSTALGVNVIMGSVGTPVGLRFYNVIGIASHAMKQEGTEDESRLAVSIGPGLEAKLGTQLALNVETRLHMISLEGGGARKNLGLTGGLMYYVGH
;
A
#
# COMPACT_ATOMS: atom_id res chain seq x y z
N MET A 1 36.83 -3.88 -0.35
CA MET A 1 36.48 -4.53 -1.64
C MET A 1 35.01 -4.97 -1.72
N LYS A 2 34.04 -4.18 -1.21
CA LYS A 2 32.60 -4.53 -1.18
C LYS A 2 31.69 -3.61 -2.04
N LYS A 3 32.26 -2.54 -2.63
CA LYS A 3 31.50 -1.52 -3.39
C LYS A 3 31.38 -1.81 -4.89
N CYS A 4 32.24 -2.67 -5.46
CA CYS A 4 32.19 -3.01 -6.89
C CYS A 4 31.12 -4.05 -7.22
N PHE A 5 30.75 -4.94 -6.29
CA PHE A 5 29.77 -5.99 -6.54
C PHE A 5 28.33 -5.45 -6.68
N PHE A 6 28.04 -4.31 -6.05
CA PHE A 6 26.72 -3.67 -6.10
C PHE A 6 26.42 -3.02 -7.47
N TRP A 7 27.46 -2.55 -8.17
CA TRP A 7 27.32 -1.99 -9.52
C TRP A 7 27.16 -3.07 -10.59
N SER A 8 27.73 -4.25 -10.39
CA SER A 8 27.64 -5.37 -11.34
C SER A 8 26.22 -5.94 -11.47
N VAL A 9 25.47 -6.00 -10.36
CA VAL A 9 24.08 -6.48 -10.36
C VAL A 9 23.15 -5.48 -11.05
N PHE A 10 23.39 -4.17 -10.88
CA PHE A 10 22.59 -3.12 -11.50
C PHE A 10 22.73 -3.11 -13.04
N VAL A 11 23.93 -3.42 -13.54
CA VAL A 11 24.20 -3.51 -14.99
C VAL A 11 23.65 -4.80 -15.60
N PHE A 12 23.61 -5.91 -14.85
CA PHE A 12 23.05 -7.18 -15.34
C PHE A 12 21.52 -7.15 -15.46
N VAL A 13 20.82 -6.34 -14.64
CA VAL A 13 19.37 -6.12 -14.77
C VAL A 13 19.04 -5.24 -15.99
N MET A 14 19.94 -4.34 -16.39
CA MET A 14 19.77 -3.46 -17.57
C MET A 14 20.08 -4.16 -18.90
N GLY A 15 20.94 -5.19 -18.92
CA GLY A 15 21.37 -5.85 -20.17
C GLY A 15 20.41 -6.91 -20.74
N GLY A 16 19.41 -7.36 -19.98
CA GLY A 16 18.56 -8.50 -20.35
C GLY A 16 17.23 -8.19 -21.04
N LEU A 17 16.89 -6.92 -21.28
CA LEU A 17 15.52 -6.52 -21.67
C LEU A 17 15.30 -6.31 -23.18
N CYS A 18 16.26 -6.64 -24.05
CA CYS A 18 16.04 -6.66 -25.50
C CYS A 18 15.32 -7.95 -25.95
N SER A 19 14.12 -8.17 -25.44
CA SER A 19 13.09 -9.02 -26.07
C SER A 19 12.07 -8.10 -26.78
N PRO A 20 11.32 -8.56 -27.79
CA PRO A 20 10.32 -7.72 -28.46
C PRO A 20 9.44 -7.02 -27.42
N ALA A 21 9.37 -5.70 -27.52
CA ALA A 21 8.73 -4.80 -26.56
C ALA A 21 7.24 -5.12 -26.43
N VAL A 22 6.90 -6.07 -25.57
CA VAL A 22 5.55 -6.17 -25.01
C VAL A 22 5.40 -4.90 -24.19
N ALA A 23 4.60 -3.95 -24.69
CA ALA A 23 4.26 -2.75 -23.94
C ALA A 23 3.56 -3.20 -22.65
N LEU A 24 4.29 -3.17 -21.55
CA LEU A 24 3.74 -3.54 -20.26
C LEU A 24 2.82 -2.41 -19.79
N PRO A 25 1.59 -2.72 -19.38
CA PRO A 25 0.61 -1.69 -19.05
C PRO A 25 1.04 -0.92 -17.79
N VAL A 26 0.91 0.41 -17.86
CA VAL A 26 1.11 1.33 -16.74
C VAL A 26 -0.24 1.80 -16.24
N GLY A 27 -0.59 1.47 -15.00
CA GLY A 27 -1.83 1.89 -14.35
C GLY A 27 -1.62 3.09 -13.43
N ILE A 28 -2.52 4.06 -13.44
CA ILE A 28 -2.58 5.13 -12.44
C ILE A 28 -3.97 5.10 -11.83
N GLY A 29 -4.07 5.23 -10.51
CA GLY A 29 -5.35 5.14 -9.85
C GLY A 29 -5.39 5.72 -8.45
N ALA A 30 -6.60 5.73 -7.91
CA ALA A 30 -6.90 6.16 -6.55
C ALA A 30 -7.68 5.07 -5.81
N PHE A 31 -7.59 5.09 -4.49
CA PHE A 31 -8.30 4.15 -3.63
C PHE A 31 -8.80 4.85 -2.36
N ALA A 32 -9.86 4.31 -1.78
CA ALA A 32 -10.41 4.73 -0.50
C ALA A 32 -11.02 3.52 0.21
N GLY A 33 -11.14 3.60 1.53
CA GLY A 33 -11.65 2.49 2.31
C GLY A 33 -11.54 2.70 3.81
N LEU A 34 -11.66 1.57 4.52
CA LEU A 34 -11.70 1.49 5.97
C LEU A 34 -10.38 0.96 6.50
N ASN A 35 -9.92 1.55 7.61
CA ASN A 35 -8.79 1.06 8.38
C ASN A 35 -9.30 0.58 9.75
N MET A 36 -9.40 -0.74 9.93
CA MET A 36 -9.89 -1.36 11.15
C MET A 36 -8.71 -1.82 12.01
N PRO A 37 -8.52 -1.29 13.22
CA PRO A 37 -7.50 -1.80 14.13
C PRO A 37 -7.81 -3.25 14.53
N ILE A 38 -6.78 -4.09 14.63
CA ILE A 38 -6.88 -5.47 15.11
C ILE A 38 -6.20 -5.55 16.48
N VAL A 39 -6.99 -5.83 17.53
CA VAL A 39 -6.50 -6.00 18.91
C VAL A 39 -5.79 -4.73 19.41
N GLN A 40 -6.42 -3.57 19.21
CA GLN A 40 -6.00 -2.29 19.79
C GLN A 40 -7.21 -1.67 20.49
N ASP A 41 -7.09 -1.43 21.79
CA ASP A 41 -8.17 -0.85 22.62
C ASP A 41 -8.12 0.69 22.60
N ASP A 42 -7.04 1.27 22.07
CA ASP A 42 -6.75 2.71 22.02
C ASP A 42 -7.06 3.35 20.65
N ALA A 43 -7.63 2.60 19.70
CA ALA A 43 -7.86 3.09 18.35
C ALA A 43 -9.21 2.64 17.78
N GLY A 44 -9.96 3.59 17.21
CA GLY A 44 -11.21 3.31 16.49
C GLY A 44 -10.99 2.96 15.01
N THR A 45 -12.04 2.43 14.36
CA THR A 45 -12.05 2.26 12.89
C THR A 45 -11.99 3.62 12.21
N GLY A 46 -11.02 3.77 11.31
CA GLY A 46 -10.78 5.00 10.58
C GLY A 46 -10.98 4.86 9.07
N SER A 47 -10.60 5.90 8.35
CA SER A 47 -10.57 5.91 6.89
C SER A 47 -9.15 5.88 6.36
N LEU A 48 -8.98 5.24 5.20
CA LEU A 48 -7.72 5.27 4.46
C LEU A 48 -8.02 5.59 3.00
N TYR A 49 -7.21 6.44 2.38
CA TYR A 49 -7.33 6.77 0.97
C TYR A 49 -5.99 7.16 0.38
N GLY A 50 -5.87 7.17 -0.94
CA GLY A 50 -4.59 7.46 -1.56
C GLY A 50 -4.58 7.33 -3.07
N ALA A 51 -3.37 7.45 -3.60
CA ALA A 51 -3.07 7.28 -5.01
C ALA A 51 -1.99 6.21 -5.20
N ARG A 52 -2.02 5.56 -6.36
CA ARG A 52 -1.10 4.50 -6.72
C ARG A 52 -0.76 4.54 -8.20
N VAL A 53 0.44 4.09 -8.52
CA VAL A 53 0.87 3.83 -9.90
C VAL A 53 1.32 2.39 -9.97
N ARG A 54 0.79 1.60 -10.90
CA ARG A 54 1.10 0.19 -11.08
C ARG A 54 1.90 -0.02 -12.36
N LEU A 55 3.10 -0.55 -12.22
CA LEU A 55 4.02 -0.83 -13.32
C LEU A 55 4.12 -2.35 -13.47
N ALA A 56 3.48 -2.90 -14.50
CA ALA A 56 3.68 -4.31 -14.84
C ALA A 56 5.13 -4.54 -15.27
N VAL A 57 5.79 -5.54 -14.69
CA VAL A 57 7.17 -5.94 -15.04
C VAL A 57 7.13 -7.17 -15.93
N ILE A 58 6.23 -8.10 -15.63
CA ILE A 58 5.91 -9.31 -16.40
C ILE A 58 4.42 -9.62 -16.18
N PRO A 59 3.78 -10.47 -17.00
CA PRO A 59 2.33 -10.71 -16.93
C PRO A 59 1.79 -11.14 -15.56
N PHE A 60 2.66 -11.63 -14.66
CA PHE A 60 2.29 -12.05 -13.32
C PHE A 60 2.85 -11.22 -12.16
N LEU A 61 3.64 -10.18 -12.45
CA LEU A 61 4.33 -9.37 -11.45
C LEU A 61 4.27 -7.89 -11.81
N ALA A 62 3.90 -7.06 -10.85
CA ALA A 62 3.96 -5.61 -10.95
C ALA A 62 4.54 -4.98 -9.70
N VAL A 63 5.06 -3.76 -9.86
CA VAL A 63 5.48 -2.90 -8.76
C VAL A 63 4.54 -1.72 -8.68
N GLU A 64 4.13 -1.36 -7.48
CA GLU A 64 3.14 -0.31 -7.24
C GLU A 64 3.62 0.68 -6.16
N PRO A 65 4.28 1.79 -6.53
CA PRO A 65 4.42 2.92 -5.62
C PRO A 65 3.05 3.50 -5.23
N THR A 66 2.93 3.86 -3.95
CA THR A 66 1.69 4.36 -3.34
C THR A 66 1.94 5.53 -2.42
N LEU A 67 1.01 6.48 -2.44
CA LEU A 67 0.87 7.54 -1.44
C LEU A 67 -0.45 7.30 -0.72
N THR A 68 -0.40 7.07 0.59
CA THR A 68 -1.57 6.73 1.40
C THR A 68 -1.73 7.73 2.52
N PHE A 69 -2.96 8.17 2.75
CA PHE A 69 -3.38 8.98 3.88
C PHE A 69 -4.23 8.12 4.80
N PHE A 70 -3.86 8.08 6.07
CA PHE A 70 -4.56 7.37 7.13
C PHE A 70 -5.15 8.39 8.08
N ASN A 71 -6.45 8.29 8.30
CA ASN A 71 -7.14 8.98 9.38
C ASN A 71 -7.65 7.91 10.33
N GLN A 72 -7.13 7.89 11.55
CA GLN A 72 -7.72 7.07 12.61
C GLN A 72 -9.01 7.73 13.09
N GLY A 73 -10.00 6.93 13.47
CA GLY A 73 -11.19 7.47 14.14
C GLY A 73 -10.86 7.84 15.57
N ASP A 74 -11.60 8.79 16.11
CA ASP A 74 -11.48 9.19 17.52
C ASP A 74 -11.77 7.99 18.43
N ALA A 75 -11.04 7.90 19.53
CA ALA A 75 -11.26 6.87 20.55
C ALA A 75 -11.73 7.54 21.83
N THR A 76 -12.84 7.05 22.40
CA THR A 76 -13.27 7.43 23.74
C THR A 76 -12.59 6.51 24.75
N THR A 77 -11.83 7.09 25.68
CA THR A 77 -11.24 6.36 26.81
C THR A 77 -11.86 6.88 28.10
N GLU A 78 -12.33 5.95 28.93
CA GLU A 78 -12.83 6.25 30.27
C GLU A 78 -11.66 6.24 31.27
N VAL A 79 -11.32 7.40 31.82
CA VAL A 79 -10.35 7.51 32.92
C VAL A 79 -11.09 8.03 34.14
N ARG A 80 -11.22 7.19 35.17
CA ARG A 80 -11.86 7.54 36.45
C ARG A 80 -13.34 7.96 36.34
N GLY A 81 -14.08 7.43 35.36
CA GLY A 81 -15.52 7.69 35.20
C GLY A 81 -15.87 8.95 34.41
N GLU A 82 -14.88 9.61 33.81
CA GLU A 82 -15.08 10.70 32.84
C GLU A 82 -14.64 10.23 31.45
N GLU A 83 -15.45 10.55 30.44
CA GLU A 83 -15.16 10.27 29.03
C GLU A 83 -14.18 11.31 28.49
N TYR A 84 -13.00 10.86 28.03
CA TYR A 84 -12.04 11.69 27.31
C TYR A 84 -12.02 11.25 25.84
N GLU A 85 -12.31 12.19 24.93
CA GLU A 85 -12.13 12.02 23.48
C GLU A 85 -10.66 12.23 23.12
N LEU A 86 -10.01 11.17 22.62
CA LEU A 86 -8.68 11.24 22.03
C LEU A 86 -8.82 11.39 20.51
N ASP A 87 -8.38 12.54 19.99
CA ASP A 87 -8.40 12.86 18.55
C ASP A 87 -7.57 11.84 17.76
N GLY A 88 -8.19 11.26 16.73
CA GLY A 88 -7.62 10.22 15.90
C GLY A 88 -6.43 10.73 15.08
N GLY A 89 -5.23 10.22 15.37
CA GLY A 89 -4.00 10.63 14.70
C GLY A 89 -4.04 10.46 13.17
N LYS A 90 -3.60 11.50 12.44
CA LYS A 90 -3.45 11.51 10.98
C LYS A 90 -2.03 11.11 10.58
N SER A 91 -1.89 10.25 9.58
CA SER A 91 -0.58 9.80 9.09
C SER A 91 -0.54 9.78 7.56
N THR A 92 0.58 10.20 6.99
CA THR A 92 0.85 10.04 5.56
C THR A 92 1.92 8.99 5.37
N ALA A 93 1.69 8.04 4.47
CA ALA A 93 2.62 6.99 4.15
C ALA A 93 3.02 7.01 2.69
N LEU A 94 4.32 6.91 2.43
CA LEU A 94 4.87 6.67 1.12
C LEU A 94 5.39 5.23 1.09
N GLY A 95 4.91 4.42 0.14
CA GLY A 95 5.22 3.01 0.10
C GLY A 95 5.39 2.46 -1.30
N VAL A 96 5.92 1.26 -1.37
CA VAL A 96 6.07 0.48 -2.59
C VAL A 96 5.54 -0.92 -2.32
N ASN A 97 4.64 -1.36 -3.21
CA ASN A 97 4.06 -2.69 -3.17
C ASN A 97 4.58 -3.54 -4.34
N VAL A 98 4.65 -4.84 -4.11
CA VAL A 98 4.85 -5.88 -5.10
C VAL A 98 3.52 -6.61 -5.25
N ILE A 99 3.07 -6.75 -6.49
CA ILE A 99 1.80 -7.36 -6.84
C ILE A 99 2.08 -8.63 -7.62
N MET A 100 1.57 -9.75 -7.14
CA MET A 100 1.77 -11.08 -7.72
C MET A 100 0.40 -11.70 -8.06
N GLY A 101 0.17 -12.03 -9.32
CA GLY A 101 -1.13 -12.57 -9.76
C GLY A 101 -1.41 -12.27 -11.23
N SER A 102 -2.66 -12.25 -11.66
CA SER A 102 -2.99 -12.03 -13.09
C SER A 102 -2.95 -10.54 -13.46
N VAL A 103 -1.76 -9.95 -13.58
CA VAL A 103 -1.60 -8.49 -13.83
C VAL A 103 -1.54 -8.13 -15.32
N GLY A 104 -1.34 -9.12 -16.20
CA GLY A 104 -1.18 -8.95 -17.66
C GLY A 104 -2.44 -9.15 -18.52
N THR A 105 -3.56 -9.64 -17.97
CA THR A 105 -4.77 -9.96 -18.76
C THR A 105 -5.54 -8.70 -19.20
N PRO A 106 -5.79 -8.47 -20.50
CA PRO A 106 -6.33 -7.18 -20.96
C PRO A 106 -7.75 -6.87 -20.50
N VAL A 107 -8.58 -7.87 -20.22
CA VAL A 107 -9.98 -7.75 -19.76
C VAL A 107 -10.31 -8.89 -18.80
N GLY A 108 -11.22 -8.65 -17.85
CA GLY A 108 -11.79 -9.67 -16.98
C GLY A 108 -11.45 -9.51 -15.49
N LEU A 109 -11.75 -10.56 -14.71
CA LEU A 109 -11.46 -10.62 -13.27
C LEU A 109 -10.03 -11.10 -13.02
N ARG A 110 -9.34 -10.42 -12.10
CA ARG A 110 -7.93 -10.59 -11.80
C ARG A 110 -7.76 -10.73 -10.30
N PHE A 111 -7.31 -11.90 -9.86
CA PHE A 111 -6.90 -12.11 -8.49
C PHE A 111 -5.39 -11.89 -8.38
N TYR A 112 -4.98 -11.19 -7.32
CA TYR A 112 -3.58 -10.93 -7.02
C TYR A 112 -3.35 -10.85 -5.51
N ASN A 113 -2.10 -11.03 -5.12
CA ASN A 113 -1.62 -10.77 -3.77
C ASN A 113 -0.72 -9.54 -3.80
N VAL A 114 -0.80 -8.76 -2.74
CA VAL A 114 -0.02 -7.55 -2.54
C VAL A 114 0.88 -7.78 -1.34
N ILE A 115 2.17 -7.44 -1.48
CA ILE A 115 3.12 -7.36 -0.38
C ILE A 115 3.78 -5.99 -0.48
N GLY A 116 3.77 -5.21 0.59
CA GLY A 116 4.23 -3.82 0.56
C GLY A 116 5.08 -3.43 1.73
N ILE A 117 5.94 -2.45 1.50
CA ILE A 117 6.67 -1.72 2.52
C ILE A 117 6.32 -0.23 2.41
N ALA A 118 6.11 0.44 3.53
CA ALA A 118 5.80 1.86 3.56
C ALA A 118 6.54 2.57 4.70
N SER A 119 6.95 3.80 4.45
CA SER A 119 7.39 4.72 5.50
C SER A 119 6.21 5.62 5.88
N HIS A 120 5.88 5.64 7.16
CA HIS A 120 4.83 6.46 7.74
C HIS A 120 5.45 7.68 8.41
N ALA A 121 5.08 8.87 7.96
CA ALA A 121 5.27 10.09 8.71
C ALA A 121 4.03 10.29 9.59
N MET A 122 4.21 10.20 10.91
CA MET A 122 3.19 10.58 11.89
C MET A 122 3.48 12.02 12.34
N LYS A 123 2.55 12.94 12.08
CA LYS A 123 2.64 14.30 12.58
C LYS A 123 1.83 14.37 13.87
N GLN A 124 2.50 14.50 15.01
CA GLN A 124 1.86 14.78 16.30
C GLN A 124 2.34 16.15 16.78
N GLU A 125 1.42 17.05 17.09
CA GLU A 125 1.78 18.41 17.53
C GLU A 125 2.65 18.34 18.78
N GLY A 126 3.85 18.94 18.72
CA GLY A 126 4.79 19.04 19.85
C GLY A 126 5.84 17.92 19.96
N THR A 127 5.95 17.01 18.98
CA THR A 127 6.98 15.94 18.95
C THR A 127 7.73 15.92 17.61
N GLU A 128 8.96 15.39 17.58
CA GLU A 128 9.75 15.25 16.35
C GLU A 128 9.10 14.25 15.39
N ASP A 129 9.19 14.52 14.07
CA ASP A 129 8.63 13.67 13.01
C ASP A 129 9.29 12.28 13.05
N GLU A 130 8.59 11.28 13.58
CA GLU A 130 9.09 9.90 13.58
C GLU A 130 8.64 9.17 12.31
N SER A 131 9.62 8.76 11.50
CA SER A 131 9.42 7.88 10.35
C SER A 131 9.36 6.43 10.81
N ARG A 132 8.18 5.79 10.70
CA ARG A 132 8.00 4.37 11.06
C ARG A 132 7.87 3.47 9.83
N LEU A 133 8.57 2.34 9.83
CA LEU A 133 8.43 1.33 8.77
C LEU A 133 7.21 0.45 9.03
N ALA A 134 6.42 0.28 7.98
CA ALA A 134 5.28 -0.62 7.94
C ALA A 134 5.44 -1.66 6.85
N VAL A 135 4.99 -2.88 7.15
CA VAL A 135 4.86 -3.97 6.20
C VAL A 135 3.37 -4.22 5.99
N SER A 136 2.97 -4.45 4.74
CA SER A 136 1.59 -4.82 4.43
C SER A 136 1.51 -6.07 3.57
N ILE A 137 0.47 -6.88 3.78
CA ILE A 137 0.20 -8.06 2.96
C ILE A 137 -1.30 -8.28 2.82
N GLY A 138 -1.74 -8.70 1.64
CA GLY A 138 -3.09 -9.25 1.50
C GLY A 138 -3.56 -9.42 0.06
N PRO A 139 -4.72 -10.06 -0.13
CA PRO A 139 -5.26 -10.32 -1.45
C PRO A 139 -6.00 -9.11 -2.03
N GLY A 140 -6.09 -9.09 -3.35
CA GLY A 140 -6.85 -8.13 -4.14
C GLY A 140 -7.57 -8.80 -5.29
N LEU A 141 -8.68 -8.17 -5.67
CA LEU A 141 -9.49 -8.51 -6.83
C LEU A 141 -9.64 -7.27 -7.68
N GLU A 142 -9.35 -7.37 -8.97
CA GLU A 142 -9.55 -6.31 -9.94
C GLU A 142 -10.45 -6.80 -11.08
N ALA A 143 -11.45 -6.01 -11.43
CA ALA A 143 -12.32 -6.18 -12.58
C ALA A 143 -11.93 -5.15 -13.65
N LYS A 144 -11.30 -5.61 -14.74
CA LYS A 144 -11.01 -4.76 -15.89
C LYS A 144 -12.25 -4.59 -16.77
N LEU A 145 -12.74 -3.34 -16.83
CA LEU A 145 -13.86 -2.91 -17.66
C LEU A 145 -13.30 -2.40 -19.00
N GLY A 146 -12.92 -3.34 -19.86
CA GLY A 146 -12.23 -3.05 -21.11
C GLY A 146 -10.71 -2.95 -20.94
N THR A 147 -10.04 -2.28 -21.87
CA THR A 147 -8.58 -2.27 -21.97
C THR A 147 -7.92 -1.29 -20.99
N GLN A 148 -8.60 -0.20 -20.66
CA GLN A 148 -8.02 0.93 -19.90
C GLN A 148 -8.55 1.02 -18.47
N LEU A 149 -9.83 0.79 -18.22
CA LEU A 149 -10.42 1.00 -16.90
C LEU A 149 -10.46 -0.29 -16.08
N ALA A 150 -10.20 -0.17 -14.78
CA ALA A 150 -10.40 -1.26 -13.84
C ALA A 150 -10.94 -0.76 -12.51
N LEU A 151 -11.82 -1.56 -11.92
CA LEU A 151 -12.24 -1.43 -10.53
C LEU A 151 -11.47 -2.44 -9.71
N ASN A 152 -11.06 -2.09 -8.50
CA ASN A 152 -10.42 -3.07 -7.64
C ASN A 152 -10.84 -2.96 -6.18
N VAL A 153 -10.75 -4.09 -5.50
CA VAL A 153 -11.02 -4.25 -4.08
C VAL A 153 -9.85 -5.00 -3.47
N GLU A 154 -9.30 -4.49 -2.38
CA GLU A 154 -8.15 -5.08 -1.70
C GLU A 154 -8.39 -5.15 -0.21
N THR A 155 -7.96 -6.26 0.38
CA THR A 155 -7.87 -6.41 1.83
C THR A 155 -6.39 -6.49 2.18
N ARG A 156 -5.92 -5.64 3.10
CA ARG A 156 -4.51 -5.58 3.49
C ARG A 156 -4.37 -5.61 5.01
N LEU A 157 -3.55 -6.51 5.51
CA LEU A 157 -3.04 -6.44 6.87
C LEU A 157 -1.82 -5.53 6.88
N HIS A 158 -1.89 -4.45 7.65
CA HIS A 158 -0.81 -3.49 7.88
C HIS A 158 -0.19 -3.76 9.24
N MET A 159 1.13 -3.91 9.28
CA MET A 159 1.92 -4.08 10.50
C MET A 159 2.91 -2.93 10.59
N ILE A 160 2.68 -2.00 11.52
CA ILE A 160 3.53 -0.85 11.77
C ILE A 160 4.41 -1.19 12.98
N SER A 161 5.73 -1.16 12.80
CA SER A 161 6.66 -1.48 13.89
C SER A 161 6.81 -0.28 14.83
N LEU A 162 6.72 -0.53 16.13
CA LEU A 162 6.96 0.47 17.19
C LEU A 162 8.37 0.29 17.77
N GLU A 163 8.99 1.39 18.18
CA GLU A 163 10.20 1.32 19.02
C GLU A 163 9.87 0.68 20.37
N GLY A 164 10.60 -0.38 20.73
CA GLY A 164 10.34 -1.16 21.94
C GLY A 164 9.82 -2.58 21.72
N GLY A 165 9.64 -3.02 20.46
CA GLY A 165 9.32 -4.43 20.14
C GLY A 165 7.84 -4.75 20.00
N GLY A 166 6.97 -3.74 19.99
CA GLY A 166 5.55 -3.87 19.65
C GLY A 166 5.26 -3.64 18.17
N ALA A 167 4.10 -4.08 17.69
CA ALA A 167 3.61 -3.77 16.34
C ALA A 167 2.12 -3.43 16.37
N ARG A 168 1.73 -2.29 15.80
CA ARG A 168 0.32 -1.97 15.55
C ARG A 168 -0.15 -2.71 14.32
N LYS A 169 -1.28 -3.42 14.44
CA LYS A 169 -1.87 -4.26 13.39
C LYS A 169 -3.21 -3.68 12.98
N ASN A 170 -3.36 -3.37 11.70
CA ASN A 170 -4.61 -2.87 11.14
C ASN A 170 -5.03 -3.71 9.93
N LEU A 171 -6.33 -3.96 9.79
CA LEU A 171 -6.94 -4.51 8.59
C LEU A 171 -7.53 -3.36 7.76
N GLY A 172 -6.93 -3.13 6.59
CA GLY A 172 -7.45 -2.24 5.57
C GLY A 172 -8.37 -2.98 4.61
N LEU A 173 -9.55 -2.43 4.35
CA LEU A 173 -10.42 -2.84 3.24
C LEU A 173 -10.58 -1.63 2.31
N THR A 174 -10.12 -1.75 1.06
CA THR A 174 -10.10 -0.63 0.11
C THR A 174 -10.82 -0.99 -1.18
N GLY A 175 -11.50 0.00 -1.75
CA GLY A 175 -11.98 0.00 -3.12
C GLY A 175 -11.25 1.07 -3.92
N GLY A 176 -11.02 0.83 -5.21
CA GLY A 176 -10.30 1.76 -6.06
C GLY A 176 -10.64 1.68 -7.53
N LEU A 177 -10.12 2.67 -8.25
CA LEU A 177 -10.23 2.84 -9.69
C LEU A 177 -8.82 2.96 -10.27
N MET A 178 -8.57 2.25 -11.36
CA MET A 178 -7.31 2.25 -12.10
C MET A 178 -7.55 2.57 -13.57
N TYR A 179 -6.71 3.44 -14.13
CA TYR A 179 -6.64 3.74 -15.54
C TYR A 179 -5.28 3.28 -16.10
N TYR A 180 -5.32 2.36 -17.07
CA TYR A 180 -4.15 1.74 -17.69
C TYR A 180 -3.85 2.36 -19.05
N VAL A 181 -2.57 2.70 -19.26
CA VAL A 181 -1.99 3.22 -20.50
C VAL A 181 -0.95 2.23 -21.02
N GLY A 182 -0.86 2.09 -22.34
CA GLY A 182 0.01 1.13 -23.01
C GLY A 182 -0.73 -0.17 -23.34
N HIS A 183 -1.05 -0.32 -24.63
CA HIS A 183 -1.45 -1.55 -25.31
C HIS A 183 -0.63 -1.63 -26.60
#